data_AF-A0A976LM12-F1
#
_entry.id   AF-A0A976LM12-F1
#
_cell.length_a   1.000
_cell.length_b   1.000
_cell.length_c   1.000
_cell.angle_alpha   90.00
_cell.angle_beta   90.00
_cell.angle_gamma   90.00
#
_symmetry.space_group_name_H-M   'P 1'
#
loop_
_entity.id
_entity.type
_entity.pdbx_description
1 polymer ?
#
loop_
_entity_poly.entity_id
_entity_poly.type
_entity_poly.pdbx_seq_one_letter_code
_entity_poly.pdbx_strand_id
1 'polypeptide(L)' 'FKSGETVNREALRQKGLVENSKAPVKVLGKGTLAKKLDFEGLQISASAKGQIEKAGGKLLEETK' A
#
# COMPACT_ATOMS: atom_id res chain seq x y z
N PHE A 1 3.32 -7.54 -6.51
CA PHE A 1 4.49 -6.86 -5.95
C PHE A 1 5.50 -7.88 -5.45
N LYS A 2 6.78 -7.74 -5.85
CA LYS A 2 7.89 -8.51 -5.27
C LYS A 2 8.20 -7.99 -3.86
N SER A 3 8.93 -8.78 -3.06
CA SER A 3 9.36 -8.36 -1.72
C SER A 3 10.29 -7.13 -1.83
N GLY A 4 9.94 -6.05 -1.13
CA GLY A 4 10.63 -4.75 -1.16
C GLY A 4 10.18 -3.83 -2.31
N GLU A 5 9.05 -4.11 -2.94
CA GLU A 5 8.53 -3.27 -4.02
C GLU A 5 7.64 -2.16 -3.47
N THR A 6 7.74 -0.97 -4.08
CA THR A 6 6.94 0.20 -3.70
C THR A 6 5.56 0.14 -4.33
N VAL A 7 4.55 0.09 -3.48
CA VAL A 7 3.13 0.21 -3.80
C VAL A 7 2.77 1.69 -3.74
N ASN A 8 2.69 2.31 -4.92
CA ASN A 8 2.12 3.65 -5.08
C ASN A 8 0.92 3.59 -6.02
N ARG A 9 0.20 4.72 -6.12
CA ARG A 9 -0.96 4.88 -6.99
C ARG A 9 -0.66 4.53 -8.47
N GLU A 10 0.54 4.86 -8.97
CA GLU A 10 0.93 4.61 -10.35
C GLU A 10 1.25 3.14 -10.61
N ALA A 11 1.91 2.45 -9.69
CA ALA A 11 2.21 1.04 -9.76
C ALA A 11 0.93 0.20 -9.68
N LEU A 12 -0.01 0.59 -8.81
CA LEU A 12 -1.34 -0.02 -8.76
C LEU A 12 -2.09 0.18 -10.09
N ARG A 13 -1.97 1.36 -10.71
CA ARG A 13 -2.56 1.64 -12.02
C ARG A 13 -1.90 0.86 -13.16
N GLN A 14 -0.57 0.83 -13.22
CA GLN A 14 0.20 0.07 -14.22
C GLN A 14 -0.08 -1.43 -14.14
N LYS A 15 -0.34 -1.95 -12.93
CA LYS A 15 -0.75 -3.34 -12.72
C LYS A 15 -2.23 -3.60 -12.99
N GLY A 16 -3.02 -2.57 -13.33
CA GLY A 16 -4.46 -2.69 -13.57
C GLY A 16 -5.28 -2.96 -12.31
N LEU A 17 -4.72 -2.74 -11.11
CA LEU A 17 -5.42 -2.93 -9.83
C LEU A 17 -6.29 -1.74 -9.45
N VAL A 18 -5.96 -0.56 -9.98
CA VAL A 18 -6.75 0.67 -9.81
C VAL A 18 -6.95 1.30 -11.18
N GLU A 19 -8.20 1.35 -11.63
CA GLU A 19 -8.57 1.94 -12.92
C GLU A 19 -8.86 3.45 -12.81
N ASN A 20 -9.42 3.87 -11.66
CA ASN A 20 -9.80 5.26 -11.40
C ASN A 20 -8.73 6.01 -10.60
N SER A 21 -7.86 6.77 -11.28
CA SER A 21 -6.87 7.65 -10.64
C SER A 21 -7.45 8.86 -9.91
N LYS A 22 -8.76 9.13 -10.07
CA LYS A 22 -9.46 10.22 -9.37
C LYS A 22 -10.02 9.83 -8.01
N ALA A 23 -10.18 8.53 -7.74
CA ALA A 23 -10.69 8.06 -6.47
C ALA A 23 -9.55 7.97 -5.44
N PRO A 24 -9.79 8.37 -4.18
CA PRO A 24 -8.80 8.17 -3.12
C PRO A 24 -8.58 6.67 -2.91
N VAL A 25 -7.33 6.24 -3.03
CA VAL A 25 -6.93 4.85 -2.80
C VAL A 25 -6.63 4.67 -1.32
N LYS A 26 -7.39 3.78 -0.65
CA LYS A 26 -7.21 3.44 0.76
C LYS A 26 -6.82 1.97 0.94
N VAL A 27 -5.72 1.72 1.64
CA VAL A 27 -5.25 0.37 1.98
C VAL A 27 -6.00 -0.14 3.21
N LEU A 28 -6.64 -1.30 3.06
CA LEU A 28 -7.39 -1.99 4.11
C LEU A 28 -6.65 -3.26 4.53
N GLY A 29 -6.67 -3.54 5.83
CA GLY A 29 -5.96 -4.68 6.42
C GLY A 29 -6.81 -5.95 6.41
N LYS A 30 -7.31 -6.38 5.24
CA LYS A 30 -8.00 -7.67 5.08
C LYS A 30 -7.07 -8.67 4.41
N GLY A 31 -6.74 -9.76 5.10
CA GLY A 31 -5.80 -10.78 4.65
C GLY A 31 -4.39 -10.59 5.21
N THR A 32 -3.57 -11.64 5.18
CA THR A 32 -2.22 -11.66 5.76
C THR A 32 -1.20 -11.11 4.77
N LEU A 33 -0.46 -10.07 5.16
CA LEU A 33 0.65 -9.56 4.37
C LEU A 33 1.90 -10.41 4.60
N ALA A 34 2.18 -11.37 3.71
CA ALA A 34 3.35 -12.26 3.82
C ALA A 34 4.64 -11.67 3.19
N LYS A 35 4.53 -10.58 2.43
CA LYS A 35 5.63 -9.95 1.70
C LYS A 35 5.87 -8.55 2.23
N LYS A 36 7.15 -8.20 2.42
CA LYS A 36 7.57 -6.83 2.74
C LYS A 36 7.27 -5.95 1.54
N LEU A 37 6.53 -4.88 1.74
CA LEU A 37 6.18 -3.90 0.71
C LEU A 37 6.26 -2.50 1.30
N ASP A 38 6.65 -1.56 0.47
CA ASP A 38 6.76 -0.14 0.83
C ASP A 38 5.55 0.58 0.26
N PHE A 39 4.76 1.28 1.06
CA PHE A 39 3.55 1.98 0.60
C PHE A 39 3.82 3.48 0.56
N GLU A 40 3.64 4.11 -0.59
CA GLU A 40 3.95 5.52 -0.80
C GLU A 40 2.74 6.32 -1.30
N GLY A 41 2.43 7.43 -0.63
CA GLY A 41 1.39 8.37 -1.07
C GLY A 41 -0.03 7.77 -1.08
N LEU A 42 -0.29 6.79 -0.21
CA LEU A 42 -1.58 6.09 -0.08
C LEU A 42 -2.14 6.28 1.32
N GLN A 43 -3.48 6.33 1.43
CA GLN A 43 -4.12 6.39 2.74
C GLN A 43 -4.22 4.99 3.34
N ILE A 44 -3.76 4.79 4.57
CA ILE A 44 -3.67 3.44 5.16
C ILE A 44 -4.50 3.39 6.44
N SER A 45 -5.41 2.41 6.51
CA SER A 45 -6.25 2.22 7.68
C SER A 45 -5.45 1.66 8.86
N ALA A 46 -5.85 1.94 10.11
CA ALA A 46 -5.15 1.49 11.31
C ALA A 46 -4.88 -0.04 11.33
N SER A 47 -5.86 -0.85 10.91
CA SER A 47 -5.70 -2.30 10.80
C SER A 47 -4.69 -2.74 9.73
N ALA A 48 -4.52 -1.94 8.66
CA ALA A 48 -3.51 -2.20 7.64
C ALA A 48 -2.11 -1.82 8.13
N LYS A 49 -1.96 -0.68 8.81
CA LYS A 49 -0.67 -0.24 9.38
C LYS A 49 -0.05 -1.33 10.25
N GLY A 50 -0.82 -1.86 11.22
CA GLY A 50 -0.33 -2.91 12.11
C GLY A 50 0.02 -4.23 11.39
N GLN A 51 -0.63 -4.54 10.27
CA GLN A 51 -0.24 -5.70 9.46
C GLN A 51 1.02 -5.45 8.64
N ILE A 52 1.19 -4.24 8.10
CA ILE A 52 2.37 -3.86 7.33
C ILE A 52 3.60 -3.85 8.23
N GLU A 53 3.49 -3.30 9.44
CA GLU A 53 4.55 -3.34 10.45
C GLU A 53 4.90 -4.76 10.87
N LYS A 54 3.90 -5.62 11.10
CA LYS A 54 4.12 -7.05 11.40
C LYS A 54 4.80 -7.81 10.25
N ALA A 55 4.50 -7.46 9.01
CA ALA A 55 5.15 -8.03 7.84
C ALA A 55 6.56 -7.48 7.62
N GLY A 56 6.95 -6.41 8.32
CA GLY A 56 8.20 -5.67 8.10
C GLY A 56 8.19 -4.83 6.82
N GLY A 57 7.01 -4.40 6.36
CA GLY A 57 6.85 -3.41 5.30
C GLY A 57 6.97 -1.98 5.83
N LYS A 58 7.07 -1.02 4.92
CA LYS A 58 7.34 0.39 5.23
C LYS A 58 6.22 1.29 4.74
N LEU A 59 5.96 2.35 5.51
CA LEU A 59 4.96 3.36 5.18
C LEU A 59 5.67 4.68 4.88
N LEU A 60 5.70 5.06 3.61
CA LEU A 60 6.11 6.38 3.12
C LEU A 60 4.84 7.22 2.96
N GLU A 61 4.23 7.61 4.09
CA GLU A 61 3.17 8.60 4.08
C GLU A 61 3.80 9.97 3.75
N GLU A 62 3.60 10.46 2.52
CA GLU A 62 3.83 11.88 2.21
C GLU A 62 2.75 12.69 2.92
N THR A 63 3.10 13.21 4.10
CA THR A 63 2.40 14.33 4.72
C THR A 63 2.77 15.58 3.92
N LYS A 64 1.81 16.14 3.17
CA LYS A 64 1.89 17.50 2.65
C LYS A 64 0.63 18.27 2.99
#